data_AF-A0A850JRP1-F1
#
_entry.id   AF-A0A850JRP1-F1
#
_cell.length_a   1.000
_cell.length_b   1.000
_cell.length_c   1.000
_cell.angle_alpha   90.00
_cell.angle_beta   90.00
_cell.angle_gamma   90.00
#
_symmetry.space_group_name_H-M   'P 1'
#
loop_
_entity.id
_entity.type
_entity.pdbx_description
1 polymer ?
#
loop_
_entity_poly.entity_id
_entity_poly.type
_entity_poly.pdbx_seq_one_letter_code
_entity_poly.pdbx_strand_id
1 'polypeptide(L)'
;MTEWDEEALARLRAAAHTGNGDAEVLRGRPLEPVLQYAGDVLLAALDQGRADVALARECGDALRERDLPGDAELAAELAAALGTRPAEPLVPLPVDLGAVAAAMDDGDHVLDLARGDVLPSDDVPEDGNGWLPVPPGVLPQGEDARRGVARRWLAEEGYRAVPRRL
;
A
#
# COMPACT_ATOMS: atom_id res chain seq x y z
N MET A 1 -4.30 21.54 -14.98
CA MET A 1 -3.93 20.36 -14.18
C MET A 1 -4.63 19.18 -14.81
N THR A 2 -3.94 18.09 -15.06
CA THR A 2 -4.57 16.89 -15.64
C THR A 2 -5.19 16.09 -14.50
N GLU A 3 -6.51 15.89 -14.53
CA GLU A 3 -7.22 15.11 -13.50
C GLU A 3 -7.01 13.60 -13.70
N TRP A 4 -7.37 12.80 -12.69
CA TRP A 4 -7.31 11.34 -12.74
C TRP A 4 -8.48 10.76 -13.54
N ASP A 5 -8.24 10.50 -14.83
CA ASP A 5 -9.10 9.68 -15.67
C ASP A 5 -8.97 8.17 -15.35
N GLU A 6 -9.93 7.37 -15.83
CA GLU A 6 -9.99 5.93 -15.57
C GLU A 6 -8.76 5.17 -16.07
N GLU A 7 -8.23 5.55 -17.23
CA GLU A 7 -7.06 4.92 -17.85
C GLU A 7 -5.80 5.16 -17.01
N ALA A 8 -5.62 6.38 -16.52
CA ALA A 8 -4.52 6.75 -15.64
C ALA A 8 -4.62 6.06 -14.28
N LEU A 9 -5.83 5.97 -13.70
CA LEU A 9 -6.04 5.22 -12.46
C LEU A 9 -5.75 3.73 -12.66
N ALA A 10 -6.18 3.13 -13.77
CA ALA A 10 -5.88 1.74 -14.09
C ALA A 10 -4.37 1.49 -14.21
N ARG A 11 -3.64 2.40 -14.88
CA ARG A 11 -2.17 2.33 -14.96
C ARG A 11 -1.50 2.46 -13.60
N LEU A 12 -1.97 3.40 -12.77
CA LEU A 12 -1.44 3.61 -11.43
C LEU A 12 -1.65 2.38 -10.54
N ARG A 13 -2.85 1.79 -10.56
CA ARG A 13 -3.17 0.55 -9.84
C ARG A 13 -2.26 -0.59 -10.26
N ALA A 14 -2.10 -0.79 -11.57
CA ALA A 14 -1.23 -1.82 -12.11
C ALA A 14 0.23 -1.61 -11.69
N ALA A 15 0.72 -0.36 -11.70
CA ALA A 15 2.07 -0.03 -11.28
C ALA A 15 2.31 -0.35 -9.79
N ALA A 16 1.38 0.04 -8.92
CA ALA A 16 1.45 -0.27 -7.49
C ALA A 16 1.38 -1.79 -7.22
N HIS A 17 0.45 -2.49 -7.87
CA HIS A 17 0.27 -3.94 -7.71
C HIS A 17 1.51 -4.74 -8.13
N THR A 18 2.14 -4.35 -9.25
CA THR A 18 3.33 -5.04 -9.81
C THR A 18 4.66 -4.57 -9.20
N GLY A 19 4.64 -3.52 -8.36
CA GLY A 19 5.88 -2.89 -7.88
C GLY A 19 6.68 -2.23 -9.00
N ASN A 20 6.02 -1.79 -10.07
CA ASN A 20 6.67 -1.02 -11.12
C ASN A 20 6.79 0.45 -10.67
N GLY A 21 8.03 0.90 -10.48
CA GLY A 21 8.36 2.29 -10.14
C GLY A 21 8.20 3.28 -11.31
N ASP A 22 7.20 3.11 -12.18
CA ASP A 22 6.93 4.04 -13.27
C ASP A 22 6.19 5.28 -12.76
N ALA A 23 6.94 6.19 -12.16
CA ALA A 23 6.42 7.45 -11.62
C ALA A 23 5.97 8.45 -12.71
N GLU A 24 6.14 8.14 -14.00
CA GLU A 24 5.68 9.01 -15.10
C GLU A 24 4.16 9.24 -15.04
N VAL A 25 3.39 8.25 -14.60
CA VAL A 25 1.93 8.36 -14.43
C VAL A 25 1.52 9.47 -13.45
N LEU A 26 2.42 9.86 -12.53
CA LEU A 26 2.18 10.89 -11.52
C LEU A 26 2.47 12.30 -12.02
N ARG A 27 3.28 12.47 -13.09
CA ARG A 27 3.83 13.77 -13.45
C ARG A 27 2.73 14.74 -13.91
N GLY A 28 2.67 15.90 -13.27
CA GLY A 28 1.73 16.98 -13.61
C GLY A 28 0.28 16.75 -13.18
N ARG A 29 0.03 15.74 -12.33
CA ARG A 29 -1.28 15.42 -11.74
C ARG A 29 -1.27 15.72 -10.23
N PRO A 30 -2.41 16.10 -9.64
CA PRO A 30 -2.54 16.22 -8.19
C PRO A 30 -2.41 14.85 -7.52
N LEU A 31 -1.66 14.77 -6.42
CA LEU A 31 -1.41 13.51 -5.71
C LEU A 31 -2.49 13.20 -4.68
N GLU A 32 -3.17 14.23 -4.15
CA GLU A 32 -4.09 14.17 -3.02
C GLU A 32 -5.15 13.04 -3.12
N PRO A 33 -5.75 12.76 -4.30
CA PRO A 33 -6.74 11.69 -4.43
C PRO A 33 -6.17 10.26 -4.39
N VAL A 34 -4.85 10.10 -4.53
CA VAL A 34 -4.19 8.80 -4.78
C VAL A 34 -2.89 8.64 -3.98
N LEU A 35 -2.75 9.31 -2.84
CA LEU A 35 -1.48 9.35 -2.10
C LEU A 35 -0.96 7.96 -1.69
N GLN A 36 -1.84 7.01 -1.35
CA GLN A 36 -1.44 5.65 -0.99
C GLN A 36 -0.86 4.91 -2.21
N TYR A 37 -1.49 5.03 -3.37
CA TYR A 37 -0.97 4.48 -4.63
C TYR A 37 0.30 5.18 -5.12
N ALA A 38 0.33 6.51 -5.06
CA ALA A 38 1.47 7.30 -5.47
C ALA A 38 2.69 6.96 -4.63
N GLY A 39 2.53 6.83 -3.31
CA GLY A 39 3.60 6.40 -2.41
C GLY A 39 4.13 5.02 -2.73
N ASP A 40 3.27 4.03 -3.04
CA ASP A 40 3.71 2.68 -3.45
C ASP A 40 4.59 2.72 -4.70
N VAL A 41 4.15 3.45 -5.73
CA VAL A 41 4.92 3.62 -6.98
C VAL A 41 6.22 4.37 -6.74
N LEU A 42 6.22 5.40 -5.89
CA LEU A 42 7.41 6.17 -5.54
C LEU A 42 8.41 5.35 -4.73
N LEU A 43 7.95 4.51 -3.80
CA LEU A 43 8.81 3.56 -3.07
C LEU A 43 9.47 2.57 -4.02
N ALA A 44 8.70 1.98 -4.93
CA ALA A 44 9.24 1.10 -5.96
C ALA A 44 10.24 1.83 -6.87
N ALA A 45 9.97 3.07 -7.23
CA ALA A 45 10.86 3.90 -8.03
C ALA A 45 12.16 4.27 -7.28
N LEU A 46 12.09 4.53 -5.96
CA LEU A 46 13.26 4.78 -5.11
C LEU A 46 14.14 3.54 -4.99
N ASP A 47 13.55 2.37 -4.73
CA ASP A 47 14.26 1.07 -4.67
C ASP A 47 14.98 0.76 -6.00
N GLN A 48 14.39 1.17 -7.12
CA GLN A 48 14.95 0.99 -8.46
C GLN A 48 15.92 2.12 -8.87
N GLY A 49 16.14 3.13 -8.03
CA GLY A 49 17.00 4.28 -8.33
C GLY A 49 16.48 5.20 -9.44
N ARG A 50 15.16 5.20 -9.68
CA ARG A 50 14.48 5.95 -10.77
C ARG A 50 13.60 7.11 -10.27
N ALA A 51 13.30 7.17 -8.98
CA ALA A 51 12.37 8.16 -8.43
C ALA A 51 12.91 9.59 -8.46
N ASP A 52 11.98 10.53 -8.64
CA ASP A 52 12.18 11.93 -8.31
C ASP A 52 12.11 12.11 -6.79
N VAL A 53 13.25 12.45 -6.17
CA VAL A 53 13.37 12.68 -4.72
C VAL A 53 12.47 13.81 -4.25
N ALA A 54 12.24 14.85 -5.05
CA ALA A 54 11.37 15.96 -4.68
C ALA A 54 9.91 15.49 -4.63
N LEU A 55 9.47 14.73 -5.63
CA LEU A 55 8.11 14.18 -5.68
C LEU A 55 7.85 13.18 -4.54
N ALA A 56 8.84 12.34 -4.20
CA ALA A 56 8.74 11.44 -3.05
C ALA A 56 8.60 12.20 -1.71
N ARG A 57 9.31 13.33 -1.56
CA ARG A 57 9.16 14.19 -0.38
C ARG A 57 7.79 14.87 -0.33
N GLU A 58 7.35 15.44 -1.45
CA GLU A 58 6.02 16.06 -1.58
C GLU A 58 4.91 15.08 -1.21
N CYS A 59 4.97 13.86 -1.75
CA CYS A 59 4.03 12.79 -1.39
C CYS A 59 4.06 12.47 0.11
N GLY A 60 5.27 12.33 0.70
CA GLY A 60 5.44 12.10 2.12
C GLY A 60 4.88 13.23 3.01
N ASP A 61 5.02 14.48 2.58
CA ASP A 61 4.48 15.64 3.31
C ASP A 61 2.96 15.71 3.20
N ALA A 62 2.40 15.48 2.01
CA ALA A 62 0.96 15.44 1.78
C ALA A 62 0.27 14.31 2.56
N LEU A 63 0.89 13.13 2.68
CA LEU A 63 0.42 12.04 3.54
C LEU A 63 0.34 12.48 5.01
N ARG A 64 1.40 13.11 5.54
CA ARG A 64 1.42 13.59 6.93
C ARG A 64 0.41 14.68 7.20
N GLU A 65 0.17 15.56 6.22
CA GLU A 65 -0.85 16.60 6.33
C GLU A 65 -2.26 16.03 6.32
N ARG A 66 -2.51 15.02 5.48
CA ARG A 66 -3.82 14.37 5.34
C ARG A 66 -4.19 13.50 6.55
N ASP A 67 -3.21 12.83 7.16
CA ASP A 67 -3.33 12.08 8.43
C ASP A 67 -4.47 11.04 8.45
N LEU A 68 -4.70 10.35 7.33
CA LEU A 68 -5.62 9.21 7.27
C LEU A 68 -4.91 7.90 7.66
N PRO A 69 -5.67 6.84 8.03
CA PRO A 69 -5.08 5.53 8.30
C PRO A 69 -4.13 5.10 7.18
N GLY A 70 -2.93 4.62 7.52
CA GLY A 70 -1.91 4.19 6.55
C GLY A 70 -1.02 5.31 6.04
N ASP A 71 -1.37 6.58 6.27
CA ASP A 71 -0.56 7.72 5.79
C ASP A 71 0.74 7.85 6.58
N ALA A 72 0.68 7.67 7.91
CA ALA A 72 1.85 7.75 8.78
C ALA A 72 2.87 6.65 8.44
N GLU A 73 2.39 5.43 8.22
CA GLU A 73 3.21 4.28 7.86
C GLU A 73 3.90 4.51 6.51
N LEU A 74 3.13 4.89 5.48
CA LEU A 74 3.69 5.14 4.14
C LEU A 74 4.67 6.33 4.13
N ALA A 75 4.36 7.40 4.86
CA ALA A 75 5.25 8.56 4.98
C ALA A 75 6.54 8.23 5.74
N ALA A 76 6.50 7.28 6.68
CA ALA A 76 7.70 6.76 7.35
C ALA A 76 8.53 5.89 6.41
N GLU A 77 7.90 5.03 5.62
CA GLU A 77 8.59 4.22 4.60
C GLU A 77 9.27 5.09 3.53
N LEU A 78 8.58 6.12 3.02
CA LEU A 78 9.17 7.08 2.08
C LEU A 78 10.37 7.81 2.70
N ALA A 79 10.27 8.24 3.96
CA ALA A 79 11.37 8.89 4.66
C ALA A 79 12.57 7.94 4.85
N ALA A 80 12.31 6.66 5.12
CA ALA A 80 13.35 5.65 5.23
C ALA A 80 14.04 5.36 3.89
N ALA A 81 13.27 5.22 2.80
CA ALA A 81 13.80 5.05 1.45
C ALA A 81 14.62 6.27 0.99
N LEU A 82 14.29 7.47 1.46
CA LEU A 82 15.05 8.70 1.23
C LEU A 82 16.27 8.87 2.17
N GLY A 83 16.45 7.97 3.14
CA GLY A 83 17.55 8.03 4.12
C GLY A 83 17.42 9.14 5.15
N THR A 84 16.25 9.75 5.33
CA THR A 84 16.02 10.84 6.30
C THR A 84 15.59 10.33 7.67
N ARG A 85 15.19 9.06 7.77
CA ARG A 85 14.78 8.35 8.99
C ARG A 85 15.22 6.89 8.90
N PRO A 86 15.53 6.20 10.01
CA PRO A 86 15.69 4.75 10.00
C PRO A 86 14.38 4.04 9.65
N ALA A 87 14.47 2.93 8.89
CA ALA A 87 13.32 2.08 8.64
C ALA A 87 12.76 1.50 9.95
N GLU A 88 11.44 1.41 10.04
CA GLU A 88 10.79 0.73 11.16
C GLU A 88 11.06 -0.78 11.08
N PRO A 89 11.16 -1.48 12.23
CA PRO A 89 11.52 -2.89 12.27
C PRO A 89 10.34 -3.81 11.92
N LEU A 90 9.59 -3.48 10.86
CA LEU A 90 8.45 -4.26 10.37
C LEU A 90 8.90 -5.34 9.38
N VAL A 91 8.24 -6.50 9.45
CA VAL A 91 8.53 -7.63 8.56
C VAL A 91 7.92 -7.36 7.18
N PRO A 92 8.70 -7.36 6.08
CA PRO A 92 8.14 -7.20 4.74
C PRO A 92 7.25 -8.39 4.37
N LEU A 93 6.02 -8.11 3.94
CA LEU A 93 5.02 -9.10 3.54
C LEU A 93 4.53 -8.80 2.11
N PRO A 94 4.75 -9.69 1.12
CA PRO A 94 4.29 -9.48 -0.25
C PRO A 94 2.77 -9.60 -0.36
N VAL A 95 2.02 -8.51 -0.29
CA VAL A 95 0.55 -8.52 -0.19
C VAL A 95 -0.09 -7.42 -1.01
N ASP A 96 -1.30 -7.67 -1.53
CA ASP A 96 -2.12 -6.63 -2.14
C ASP A 96 -3.02 -5.97 -1.09
N LEU A 97 -2.72 -4.73 -0.73
CA LEU A 97 -3.52 -3.92 0.20
C LEU A 97 -4.97 -3.74 -0.27
N GLY A 98 -5.23 -3.73 -1.59
CA GLY A 98 -6.59 -3.65 -2.13
C GLY A 98 -7.38 -4.93 -1.84
N ALA A 99 -6.74 -6.09 -1.95
CA ALA A 99 -7.34 -7.38 -1.62
C ALA A 99 -7.61 -7.50 -0.11
N VAL A 100 -6.65 -7.08 0.73
CA VAL A 100 -6.83 -7.05 2.19
C VAL A 100 -7.98 -6.12 2.57
N ALA A 101 -8.06 -4.93 1.96
CA ALA A 101 -9.15 -4.01 2.23
C ALA A 101 -10.52 -4.56 1.77
N ALA A 102 -10.59 -5.23 0.62
CA ALA A 102 -11.82 -5.91 0.19
C ALA A 102 -12.25 -6.98 1.21
N ALA A 103 -11.29 -7.75 1.71
CA ALA A 103 -11.53 -8.79 2.72
C ALA A 103 -12.03 -8.25 4.06
N MET A 104 -11.59 -7.05 4.46
CA MET A 104 -12.12 -6.36 5.64
C MET A 104 -13.58 -5.91 5.44
N ASP A 105 -13.95 -5.48 4.24
CA ASP A 105 -15.31 -5.05 3.89
C ASP A 105 -16.27 -6.27 3.85
N ASP A 106 -15.80 -7.38 3.29
CA ASP A 106 -16.59 -8.62 3.13
C ASP A 106 -16.68 -9.43 4.44
N GLY A 107 -15.61 -9.44 5.25
CA GLY A 107 -15.50 -10.24 6.48
C GLY A 107 -15.18 -11.72 6.23
N ASP A 108 -14.86 -12.47 7.30
CA ASP A 108 -14.59 -13.92 7.26
C ASP A 108 -13.46 -14.37 6.32
N HIS A 109 -12.37 -13.58 6.23
CA HIS A 109 -11.17 -13.93 5.46
C HIS A 109 -9.92 -14.09 6.35
N VAL A 110 -8.93 -14.81 5.83
CA VAL A 110 -7.58 -14.89 6.39
C VAL A 110 -6.53 -14.46 5.37
N LEU A 111 -5.40 -13.97 5.85
CA LEU A 111 -4.20 -13.66 5.07
C LEU A 111 -3.16 -14.77 5.26
N ASP A 112 -2.71 -15.36 4.16
CA ASP A 112 -1.55 -16.25 4.10
C ASP A 112 -0.27 -15.43 4.30
N LEU A 113 0.40 -15.57 5.44
CA LEU A 113 1.64 -14.82 5.72
C LEU A 113 2.85 -15.34 4.91
N ALA A 114 2.76 -16.53 4.32
CA ALA A 114 3.82 -17.09 3.48
C ALA A 114 3.68 -16.63 2.02
N ARG A 115 2.46 -16.53 1.50
CA ARG A 115 2.19 -16.16 0.09
C ARG A 115 1.65 -14.75 -0.11
N GLY A 116 1.09 -14.17 0.95
CA GLY A 116 0.34 -12.92 0.96
C GLY A 116 -0.99 -12.98 0.19
N ASP A 117 -1.56 -14.17 0.07
CA ASP A 117 -2.90 -14.38 -0.49
C ASP A 117 -3.97 -14.16 0.57
N VAL A 118 -5.06 -13.50 0.19
CA VAL A 118 -6.28 -13.42 1.00
C VAL A 118 -7.19 -14.56 0.59
N LEU A 119 -7.65 -15.36 1.55
CA LEU A 119 -8.52 -16.51 1.33
C LEU A 119 -9.78 -16.42 2.22
N PRO A 120 -10.92 -16.95 1.79
CA PRO A 120 -12.04 -17.24 2.68
C PRO A 120 -11.61 -18.13 3.85
N SER A 121 -12.17 -17.92 5.04
CA SER A 121 -11.76 -18.65 6.26
C SER A 121 -12.11 -20.14 6.23
N ASP A 122 -13.05 -20.54 5.39
CA ASP A 122 -13.46 -21.94 5.16
C ASP A 122 -12.59 -22.66 4.11
N ASP A 123 -11.79 -21.93 3.33
CA ASP A 123 -10.85 -22.46 2.35
C ASP A 123 -9.43 -22.65 2.92
N VAL A 124 -9.25 -22.46 4.24
CA VAL A 124 -7.93 -22.54 4.90
C VAL A 124 -7.49 -24.00 5.02
N PRO A 125 -6.32 -24.37 4.46
CA PRO A 125 -5.75 -25.70 4.67
C PRO A 125 -5.53 -26.00 6.16
N GLU A 126 -5.83 -27.22 6.59
CA GLU A 126 -5.69 -27.65 8.00
C GLU A 126 -4.23 -27.61 8.50
N ASP A 127 -3.25 -27.57 7.58
CA ASP A 127 -1.84 -27.50 7.86
C ASP A 127 -1.33 -26.04 7.79
N GLY A 128 -1.20 -25.34 8.92
CA GLY A 128 -0.40 -24.10 8.91
C GLY A 128 -0.36 -23.27 10.19
N ASN A 129 0.84 -23.08 10.73
CA ASN A 129 1.23 -21.81 11.34
C ASN A 129 1.44 -20.81 10.19
N GLY A 130 0.89 -19.58 10.28
CA GLY A 130 1.10 -18.55 9.25
C GLY A 130 -0.16 -17.98 8.60
N TRP A 131 -1.32 -18.13 9.24
CA TRP A 131 -2.56 -17.49 8.82
C TRP A 131 -2.88 -16.34 9.78
N LEU A 132 -3.23 -15.19 9.23
CA LEU A 132 -3.62 -14.01 10.01
C LEU A 132 -5.09 -13.67 9.69
N PRO A 133 -6.01 -13.78 10.66
CA PRO A 133 -7.41 -13.40 10.45
C PRO A 133 -7.51 -11.93 10.05
N VAL A 134 -8.19 -11.64 8.95
CA VAL A 134 -8.44 -10.26 8.52
C VAL A 134 -9.64 -9.73 9.31
N PRO A 135 -9.50 -8.62 10.07
CA PRO A 135 -10.60 -8.11 10.86
C PRO A 135 -11.70 -7.55 9.94
N PRO A 136 -12.99 -7.86 10.18
CA PRO A 136 -14.06 -7.18 9.51
C PRO A 136 -14.11 -5.71 9.95
N GLY A 137 -14.45 -4.79 9.05
CA GLY A 137 -14.48 -3.37 9.37
C GLY A 137 -15.32 -2.53 8.41
N VAL A 138 -15.90 -1.44 8.93
CA VAL A 138 -16.53 -0.42 8.09
C VAL A 138 -15.45 0.49 7.53
N LEU A 139 -15.21 0.38 6.23
CA LEU A 139 -14.14 1.12 5.57
C LEU A 139 -14.57 2.49 5.03
N PRO A 140 -13.64 3.46 4.95
CA PRO A 140 -13.91 4.74 4.32
C PRO A 140 -14.24 4.60 2.82
N GLN A 141 -14.85 5.64 2.26
CA GLN A 141 -15.05 5.74 0.82
C GLN A 141 -13.72 6.00 0.10
N GLY A 142 -13.58 5.40 -1.07
CA GLY A 142 -12.40 5.57 -1.93
C GLY A 142 -11.35 4.49 -1.69
N GLU A 143 -10.89 3.89 -2.79
CA GLU A 143 -9.91 2.80 -2.81
C GLU A 143 -8.59 3.17 -2.13
N ASP A 144 -8.12 4.41 -2.30
CA ASP A 144 -6.91 4.94 -1.66
C ASP A 144 -7.01 4.86 -0.13
N ALA A 145 -8.07 5.41 0.46
CA ALA A 145 -8.28 5.41 1.90
C ALA A 145 -8.45 3.98 2.45
N ARG A 146 -9.12 3.09 1.70
CA ARG A 146 -9.29 1.67 2.05
C ARG A 146 -7.94 0.95 2.13
N ARG A 147 -7.04 1.18 1.17
CA ARG A 147 -5.67 0.65 1.20
C ARG A 147 -4.90 1.15 2.42
N GLY A 148 -5.11 2.42 2.78
CA GLY A 148 -4.54 3.00 3.98
C GLY A 148 -4.95 2.29 5.26
N VAL A 149 -6.24 1.94 5.41
CA VAL A 149 -6.71 1.13 6.54
C VAL A 149 -6.02 -0.24 6.58
N ALA A 150 -5.95 -0.93 5.44
CA ALA A 150 -5.25 -2.21 5.35
C ALA A 150 -3.77 -2.10 5.71
N ARG A 151 -3.08 -1.03 5.25
CA ARG A 151 -1.67 -0.78 5.58
C ARG A 151 -1.46 -0.57 7.06
N ARG A 152 -2.29 0.26 7.70
CA ARG A 152 -2.22 0.50 9.14
C ARG A 152 -2.40 -0.79 9.94
N TRP A 153 -3.41 -1.58 9.60
CA TRP A 153 -3.65 -2.86 10.27
C TRP A 153 -2.45 -3.80 10.15
N LEU A 154 -1.87 -3.95 8.95
CA LEU A 154 -0.67 -4.77 8.78
C LEU A 154 0.49 -4.28 9.67
N ALA A 155 0.69 -2.96 9.77
CA ALA A 155 1.73 -2.39 10.63
C ALA A 155 1.48 -2.67 12.12
N GLU A 156 0.22 -2.61 12.57
CA GLU A 156 -0.19 -2.99 13.93
C GLU A 156 0.10 -4.48 14.22
N GLU A 157 0.02 -5.34 13.19
CA GLU A 157 0.38 -6.76 13.24
C GLU A 157 1.90 -7.01 13.04
N GLY A 158 2.71 -5.95 12.88
CA GLY A 158 4.17 -6.04 12.75
C GLY A 158 4.67 -6.26 11.31
N TYR A 159 3.81 -6.08 10.31
CA TYR A 159 4.13 -6.26 8.89
C TYR A 159 4.13 -4.94 8.13
N ARG A 160 4.97 -4.85 7.10
CA ARG A 160 4.89 -3.80 6.08
C ARG A 160 4.58 -4.41 4.72
N ALA A 161 3.64 -3.84 4.00
CA ALA A 161 3.29 -4.33 2.68
C ALA A 161 4.43 -4.07 1.69
N VAL A 162 4.79 -5.09 0.91
CA VAL A 162 5.64 -4.94 -0.27
C VAL A 162 4.93 -5.50 -1.50
N PRO A 163 5.25 -5.03 -2.72
CA PRO A 163 4.63 -5.55 -3.93
C PRO A 163 4.86 -7.06 -4.09
N ARG A 164 3.86 -7.77 -4.61
CA ARG A 164 3.97 -9.20 -4.93
C ARG A 164 4.90 -9.36 -6.13
N ARG A 165 6.06 -9.99 -5.94
CA ARG A 165 6.95 -10.40 -7.04
C ARG A 165 6.47 -11.75 -7.53
N LEU A 166 5.82 -11.78 -8.68
CA LEU A 166 5.49 -13.01 -9.42
C LEU A 166 6.75 -13.68 -9.96
#